data_AF-A0A842JK59-F1
#
_entry.id   AF-A0A842JK59-F1
#
_cell.length_a   1.000
_cell.length_b   1.000
_cell.length_c   1.000
_cell.angle_alpha   90.00
_cell.angle_beta   90.00
_cell.angle_gamma   90.00
#
_symmetry.space_group_name_H-M   'P 1'
#
loop_
_entity.id
_entity.type
_entity.pdbx_description
1 polymer ?
#
loop_
_entity_poly.entity_id
_entity_poly.type
_entity_poly.pdbx_seq_one_letter_code
_entity_poly.pdbx_strand_id
1 'polypeptide(L)'
;MTTNPEITNTRKKWLIRGGIAAVVVVLVVGAAVMFVPKLFQNTITAYFPTTTGLYSGDDVRVLGVKVGTIDSIEPGADFARVTMNVKKSVEIPADAKAVIVAPSLVSGRFVQLTPVYSGGPTMGDGASIPIEHTAVPVEWDEIKAELNKLSEALGPQGADPQGSLGTFIDTAADNLDGNGESLRSTLRELSETMRTLSDGRTDLFSTIRNLQTFVAALSSSNEQIVQFEGRLASVSNMLATNSDELGAALNDLDIALGDVNRFVVENRAALSEQVGRLADATQVLADKRPQIEQVLHVAPTALANFSNIYKPAQGSLVGAISMSNFGNPVNFMCGAIQSLQANEANRSADLCTQYLSPVLNSLTMNYLPILTNPTTGVNAFPDQIEYSPPSLEGSVPPRTAAPPVTGTLAGMPTVDVPRDLNDLLQPGGGR
;
A
#
# COMPACT_ATOMS: atom_id res chain seq x y z
N MET A 1 86.93 -26.92 -3.05
CA MET A 1 86.30 -25.58 -3.12
C MET A 1 85.26 -25.52 -2.00
N THR A 2 85.65 -25.00 -0.84
CA THR A 2 84.85 -25.01 0.39
C THR A 2 83.93 -23.79 0.41
N THR A 3 82.62 -24.01 0.30
CA THR A 3 81.60 -22.95 0.43
C THR A 3 81.39 -22.60 1.90
N ASN A 4 81.62 -21.33 2.23
CA ASN A 4 81.60 -20.76 3.57
C ASN A 4 80.16 -20.75 4.18
N PRO A 5 79.90 -21.39 5.33
CA PRO A 5 78.55 -21.50 5.92
C PRO A 5 78.00 -20.20 6.53
N GLU A 6 78.80 -19.13 6.66
CA GLU A 6 78.35 -17.85 7.25
C GLU A 6 77.34 -17.07 6.39
N ILE A 7 77.40 -17.18 5.05
CA ILE A 7 76.55 -16.37 4.14
C ILE A 7 75.10 -16.87 4.12
N THR A 8 74.86 -18.15 4.41
CA THR A 8 73.52 -18.75 4.44
C THR A 8 72.67 -18.28 5.62
N ASN A 9 73.29 -17.98 6.77
CA ASN A 9 72.56 -17.64 7.99
C ASN A 9 72.07 -16.17 7.99
N THR A 10 72.83 -15.26 7.38
CA THR A 10 72.43 -13.87 7.19
C THR A 10 71.28 -13.73 6.19
N ARG A 11 71.32 -14.39 5.03
CA ARG A 11 70.20 -14.40 4.07
C ARG A 11 68.90 -14.94 4.67
N LYS A 12 68.97 -16.02 5.47
CA LYS A 12 67.79 -16.58 6.14
C LYS A 12 67.19 -15.63 7.18
N LYS A 13 68.03 -14.90 7.93
CA LYS A 13 67.58 -13.86 8.89
C LYS A 13 66.93 -12.66 8.19
N TRP A 14 67.44 -12.23 7.03
CA TRP A 14 66.84 -11.14 6.25
C TRP A 14 65.49 -11.54 5.62
N LEU A 15 65.36 -12.78 5.14
CA LEU A 15 64.08 -13.30 4.62
C LEU A 15 63.01 -13.41 5.71
N ILE A 16 63.37 -13.89 6.91
CA ILE A 16 62.45 -13.97 8.04
C ILE A 16 62.00 -12.56 8.49
N ARG A 17 62.94 -11.60 8.59
CA ARG A 17 62.61 -10.21 8.93
C ARG A 17 61.73 -9.54 7.88
N GLY A 18 61.98 -9.79 6.60
CA GLY A 18 61.14 -9.30 5.50
C GLY A 18 59.72 -9.87 5.54
N GLY A 19 59.58 -11.17 5.81
CA GLY A 19 58.27 -11.81 5.98
C GLY A 19 57.46 -11.24 7.15
N ILE A 20 58.11 -11.05 8.31
CA ILE A 20 57.46 -10.44 9.48
C ILE A 20 57.03 -9.00 9.19
N ALA A 21 57.89 -8.20 8.55
CA ALA A 21 57.54 -6.83 8.18
C ALA A 21 56.34 -6.77 7.22
N ALA A 22 56.27 -7.67 6.24
CA ALA A 22 55.13 -7.76 5.32
C ALA A 22 53.82 -8.11 6.06
N VAL A 23 53.86 -9.08 6.99
CA VAL A 23 52.69 -9.46 7.79
C VAL A 23 52.23 -8.30 8.67
N VAL A 24 53.16 -7.57 9.31
CA VAL A 24 52.82 -6.40 10.14
C VAL A 24 52.19 -5.30 9.27
N VAL A 25 52.73 -5.03 8.08
CA VAL A 25 52.13 -4.05 7.16
C VAL A 25 50.72 -4.46 6.75
N VAL A 26 50.49 -5.73 6.40
CA VAL A 26 49.15 -6.23 6.06
C VAL A 26 48.18 -6.09 7.25
N LEU A 27 48.62 -6.39 8.47
CA LEU A 27 47.80 -6.23 9.67
C LEU A 27 47.48 -4.76 9.97
N VAL A 28 48.47 -3.86 9.84
CA VAL A 28 48.29 -2.42 10.04
C VAL A 28 47.36 -1.84 8.98
N VAL A 29 47.51 -2.23 7.71
CA VAL A 29 46.62 -1.80 6.62
C VAL A 29 45.21 -2.36 6.83
N GLY A 30 45.09 -3.64 7.19
CA GLY A 30 43.79 -4.26 7.50
C GLY A 30 43.09 -3.58 8.67
N ALA A 31 43.82 -3.26 9.75
CA ALA A 31 43.31 -2.50 10.86
C ALA A 31 42.92 -1.07 10.45
N ALA A 32 43.75 -0.39 9.66
CA ALA A 32 43.43 0.95 9.17
C ALA A 32 42.14 0.96 8.32
N VAL A 33 41.98 0.01 7.40
CA VAL A 33 40.77 -0.10 6.57
C VAL A 33 39.52 -0.38 7.42
N MET A 34 39.64 -1.14 8.51
CA MET A 34 38.52 -1.46 9.39
C MET A 34 38.17 -0.34 10.39
N PHE A 35 39.17 0.36 10.96
CA PHE A 35 38.96 1.30 12.06
C PHE A 35 38.91 2.78 11.64
N VAL A 36 39.59 3.17 10.55
CA VAL A 36 39.59 4.57 10.09
C VAL A 36 38.19 5.06 9.69
N PRO A 37 37.35 4.29 8.97
CA PRO A 37 36.00 4.75 8.62
C PRO A 37 35.12 5.05 9.85
N LYS A 38 35.27 4.24 10.92
CA LYS A 38 34.52 4.40 12.17
C LYS A 38 34.85 5.70 12.90
N LEU A 39 36.06 6.26 12.72
CA LEU A 39 36.44 7.55 13.33
C LEU A 39 35.66 8.73 12.74
N PHE A 40 35.17 8.61 11.51
CA PHE A 40 34.44 9.66 10.78
C PHE A 40 32.93 9.44 10.73
N GLN A 41 32.41 8.52 11.54
CA GLN A 41 30.98 8.20 11.64
C GLN A 41 30.49 8.43 13.07
N ASN A 42 29.25 8.89 13.20
CA ASN A 42 28.49 8.89 14.44
C ASN A 42 27.60 7.66 14.46
N THR A 43 27.58 6.98 15.59
CA THR A 43 26.68 5.86 15.87
C THR A 43 25.37 6.42 16.42
N ILE A 44 24.26 6.14 15.76
CA ILE A 44 22.92 6.53 16.21
C ILE A 44 22.09 5.26 16.37
N THR A 45 21.39 5.14 17.49
CA THR A 45 20.48 4.01 17.75
C THR A 45 19.04 4.46 17.62
N ALA A 46 18.19 3.71 16.93
CA ALA A 46 16.76 3.96 16.86
C ALA A 46 15.97 2.71 17.28
N TYR A 47 14.84 2.89 17.95
CA TYR A 47 13.98 1.80 18.40
C TYR A 47 12.69 1.77 17.59
N PHE A 48 12.45 0.69 16.85
CA PHE A 48 11.25 0.54 16.03
C PHE A 48 10.33 -0.57 16.56
N PRO A 49 9.01 -0.47 16.39
CA PRO A 49 8.09 -1.56 16.73
C PRO A 49 8.33 -2.82 15.87
N THR A 50 8.70 -2.65 14.60
CA THR A 50 9.06 -3.74 13.68
C THR A 50 10.15 -3.28 12.72
N THR A 51 10.97 -4.23 12.25
CA THR A 51 12.06 -4.00 11.28
C THR A 51 11.90 -4.86 10.03
N THR A 52 10.67 -5.29 9.75
CA THR A 52 10.36 -6.13 8.58
C THR A 52 10.88 -5.46 7.30
N GLY A 53 11.60 -6.21 6.46
CA GLY A 53 12.18 -5.73 5.21
C GLY A 53 13.37 -4.76 5.34
N LEU A 54 13.90 -4.58 6.56
CA LEU A 54 15.12 -3.81 6.84
C LEU A 54 16.28 -4.76 7.16
N TYR A 55 17.46 -4.48 6.61
CA TYR A 55 18.64 -5.34 6.73
C TYR A 55 19.89 -4.55 7.14
N SER A 56 20.89 -5.25 7.69
CA SER A 56 22.23 -4.67 7.87
C SER A 56 22.83 -4.33 6.51
N GLY A 57 23.45 -3.16 6.42
CA GLY A 57 23.96 -2.59 5.16
C GLY A 57 22.95 -1.71 4.41
N ASP A 58 21.67 -1.72 4.77
CA ASP A 58 20.66 -0.84 4.16
C ASP A 58 20.98 0.64 4.44
N ASP A 59 20.47 1.51 3.57
CA ASP A 59 20.81 2.92 3.59
C ASP A 59 20.17 3.67 4.77
N VAL A 60 20.91 4.66 5.26
CA VAL A 60 20.37 5.73 6.11
C VAL A 60 20.42 7.03 5.31
N ARG A 61 19.30 7.74 5.24
CA ARG A 61 19.11 8.86 4.33
C ARG A 61 18.59 10.12 5.02
N VAL A 62 18.96 11.28 4.50
CA VAL A 62 18.38 12.60 4.83
C VAL A 62 17.89 13.20 3.52
N LEU A 63 16.60 13.56 3.44
CA LEU A 63 15.95 14.01 2.19
C LEU A 63 16.22 13.08 0.99
N GLY A 64 16.21 11.77 1.21
CA GLY A 64 16.50 10.78 0.16
C GLY A 64 17.97 10.62 -0.24
N VAL A 65 18.90 11.42 0.30
CA VAL A 65 20.35 11.29 0.04
C VAL A 65 20.99 10.35 1.05
N LYS A 66 21.82 9.41 0.59
CA LYS A 66 22.55 8.47 1.46
C LYS A 66 23.59 9.19 2.32
N VAL A 67 23.38 9.16 3.63
CA VAL A 67 24.26 9.75 4.65
C VAL A 67 24.92 8.71 5.54
N GLY A 68 24.45 7.46 5.51
CA GLY A 68 24.92 6.39 6.37
C GLY A 68 24.43 5.02 5.93
N THR A 69 24.65 4.03 6.80
CA THR A 69 24.20 2.65 6.63
C THR A 69 23.81 2.05 7.97
N ILE A 70 22.92 1.07 7.94
CA ILE A 70 22.57 0.27 9.12
C ILE A 70 23.72 -0.69 9.44
N ASP A 71 24.19 -0.65 10.68
CA ASP A 71 25.24 -1.52 11.20
C ASP A 71 24.66 -2.86 11.65
N SER A 72 23.69 -2.81 12.57
CA SER A 72 23.06 -3.98 13.16
C SER A 72 21.58 -3.76 13.46
N ILE A 73 20.83 -4.87 13.49
CA ILE A 73 19.43 -4.91 13.90
C ILE A 73 19.33 -6.00 14.96
N GLU A 74 18.94 -5.62 16.17
CA GLU A 74 18.74 -6.51 17.29
C GLU A 74 17.25 -6.56 17.65
N PRO A 75 16.54 -7.68 17.37
CA PRO A 75 15.16 -7.84 17.77
C PRO A 75 15.05 -7.94 19.29
N GLY A 76 14.16 -7.15 19.89
CA GLY A 76 13.79 -7.23 21.30
C GLY A 76 12.37 -7.76 21.47
N ALA A 77 11.91 -7.85 22.73
CA ALA A 77 10.56 -8.33 23.05
C ALA A 77 9.47 -7.33 22.62
N ASP A 78 9.67 -6.04 22.91
CA ASP A 78 8.69 -4.98 22.64
C ASP A 78 9.07 -4.11 21.42
N PHE A 79 10.36 -4.06 21.08
CA PHE A 79 10.88 -3.25 20.00
C PHE A 79 12.21 -3.80 19.47
N ALA A 80 12.50 -3.52 18.20
CA ALA A 80 13.78 -3.82 17.57
C ALA A 80 14.72 -2.61 17.68
N ARG A 81 15.95 -2.86 18.10
CA ARG A 81 17.01 -1.85 18.18
C ARG A 81 17.81 -1.85 16.88
N VAL A 82 17.83 -0.71 16.20
CA VAL A 82 18.56 -0.51 14.94
C VAL A 82 19.74 0.41 15.21
N THR A 83 20.95 -0.10 15.02
CA THR A 83 22.20 0.67 15.14
C THR A 83 22.61 1.16 13.76
N MET A 84 22.86 2.46 13.62
CA MET A 84 23.15 3.13 12.36
C MET A 84 24.46 3.90 12.44
N ASN A 85 25.26 3.83 11.38
CA ASN A 85 26.46 4.64 11.21
C ASN A 85 26.17 5.79 10.25
N VAL A 86 26.24 7.03 10.72
CA VAL A 86 25.98 8.25 9.94
C VAL A 86 27.27 9.05 9.80
N LYS A 87 27.54 9.62 8.62
CA LYS A 87 28.75 10.46 8.41
C LYS A 87 28.77 11.66 9.35
N LYS A 88 29.90 11.92 10.02
CA LYS A 88 30.10 13.09 10.90
C LYS A 88 29.94 14.45 10.20
N SER A 89 30.10 14.48 8.88
CA SER A 89 29.91 15.69 8.07
C SER A 89 28.44 16.10 7.90
N VAL A 90 27.50 15.26 8.34
CA VAL A 90 26.06 15.51 8.23
C VAL A 90 25.52 15.80 9.62
N GLU A 91 25.01 17.02 9.81
CA GLU A 91 24.36 17.42 11.04
C GLU A 91 22.94 16.86 11.09
N ILE A 92 22.63 16.16 12.19
CA ILE A 92 21.31 15.60 12.48
C ILE A 92 20.73 16.35 13.68
N PRO A 93 19.51 16.91 13.61
CA PRO A 93 18.86 17.56 14.76
C PRO A 93 18.81 16.65 15.98
N ALA A 94 18.96 17.20 17.19
CA ALA A 94 18.85 16.42 18.43
C ALA A 94 17.48 15.76 18.62
N ASP A 95 16.43 16.34 18.05
CA ASP A 95 15.04 15.86 18.09
C ASP A 95 14.61 15.12 16.81
N ALA A 96 15.58 14.70 15.98
CA ALA A 96 15.27 14.00 14.74
C ALA A 96 14.50 12.68 14.97
N LYS A 97 13.63 12.39 14.02
CA LYS A 97 12.83 11.17 13.89
C LYS A 97 13.46 10.23 12.89
N ALA A 98 13.23 8.94 13.07
CA ALA A 98 13.69 7.89 12.16
C ALA A 98 12.48 7.16 11.57
N VAL A 99 12.34 7.18 10.24
CA VAL A 99 11.20 6.57 9.56
C VAL A 99 11.71 5.50 8.61
N ILE A 100 11.22 4.26 8.74
CA ILE A 100 11.48 3.24 7.73
C ILE A 100 10.63 3.57 6.50
N VAL A 101 11.27 3.67 5.34
CA VAL A 101 10.61 3.95 4.06
C VAL A 101 10.76 2.75 3.14
N ALA A 102 9.63 2.28 2.61
CA ALA A 102 9.57 1.21 1.61
C ALA A 102 9.27 1.82 0.23
N PRO A 103 10.29 2.08 -0.62
CA PRO A 103 10.05 2.68 -1.93
C PRO A 103 9.32 1.75 -2.90
N SER A 104 9.33 0.44 -2.65
CA SER A 104 8.51 -0.55 -3.36
C SER A 104 8.19 -1.73 -2.45
N LEU A 105 7.26 -2.60 -2.89
CA LEU A 105 6.85 -3.79 -2.13
C LEU A 105 7.91 -4.91 -2.10
N VAL A 106 8.90 -4.88 -2.99
CA VAL A 106 9.86 -6.00 -3.19
C VAL A 106 11.32 -5.57 -3.00
N SER A 107 11.62 -4.28 -3.01
CA SER A 107 12.98 -3.77 -2.79
C SER A 107 13.32 -3.68 -1.30
N GLY A 108 14.63 -3.62 -1.00
CA GLY A 108 15.11 -3.24 0.33
C GLY A 108 14.54 -1.89 0.79
N ARG A 109 14.37 -1.76 2.11
CA ARG A 109 13.90 -0.54 2.76
C ARG A 109 15.10 0.32 3.18
N PHE A 110 14.84 1.55 3.62
CA PHE A 110 15.88 2.42 4.18
C PHE A 110 15.33 3.21 5.35
N VAL A 111 16.22 3.72 6.21
CA VAL A 111 15.84 4.63 7.30
C VAL A 111 16.02 6.07 6.85
N GLN A 112 14.95 6.86 6.92
CA GLN A 112 14.92 8.29 6.67
C GLN A 112 15.01 9.04 8.00
N LEU A 113 16.07 9.82 8.19
CA LEU A 113 16.19 10.77 9.30
C LEU A 113 15.54 12.09 8.91
N THR A 114 14.67 12.62 9.77
CA THR A 114 13.86 13.82 9.49
C THR A 114 13.53 14.58 10.78
N PRO A 115 13.46 15.93 10.79
CA PRO A 115 13.68 16.84 9.67
C PRO A 115 15.16 16.97 9.29
N VAL A 116 15.44 17.64 8.16
CA VAL A 116 16.80 18.09 7.85
C VAL A 116 17.22 19.15 8.88
N TYR A 117 18.51 19.20 9.20
CA TYR A 117 19.02 20.21 10.12
C TYR A 117 18.87 21.63 9.55
N SER A 118 18.23 22.49 10.32
CA SER A 118 18.02 23.91 10.02
C SER A 118 18.55 24.84 11.12
N GLY A 119 19.25 24.30 12.13
CA GLY A 119 19.78 25.02 13.29
C GLY A 119 19.37 24.40 14.63
N GLY A 120 20.13 24.70 15.68
CA GLY A 120 19.88 24.23 17.04
C GLY A 120 20.82 23.11 17.52
N PRO A 121 20.47 22.35 18.56
CA PRO A 121 21.28 21.23 19.03
C PRO A 121 21.31 20.07 18.02
N THR A 122 22.45 19.39 17.90
CA THR A 122 22.65 18.23 17.02
C THR A 122 22.88 16.95 17.82
N MET A 123 22.50 15.79 17.25
CA MET A 123 22.87 14.49 17.81
C MET A 123 24.39 14.27 17.76
N GLY A 124 24.94 13.83 18.89
CA GLY A 124 26.31 13.36 18.99
C GLY A 124 26.45 11.87 18.69
N ASP A 125 27.68 11.37 18.76
CA ASP A 125 27.97 9.94 18.73
C ASP A 125 27.33 9.23 19.94
N GLY A 126 26.70 8.08 19.71
CA GLY A 126 25.98 7.32 20.72
C GLY A 126 24.56 7.83 21.03
N ALA A 127 24.03 8.79 20.25
CA ALA A 127 22.68 9.29 20.44
C ALA A 127 21.61 8.21 20.19
N SER A 128 20.47 8.32 20.87
CA SER A 128 19.33 7.44 20.70
C SER A 128 18.07 8.19 20.25
N ILE A 129 17.33 7.59 19.33
CA ILE A 129 16.01 8.01 18.86
C ILE A 129 14.99 7.09 19.52
N PRO A 130 14.16 7.61 20.43
CA PRO A 130 13.20 6.79 21.18
C PRO A 130 12.03 6.36 20.27
N ILE A 131 11.28 5.34 20.69
CA ILE A 131 10.26 4.70 19.85
C ILE A 131 9.16 5.69 19.42
N GLU A 132 8.83 6.67 20.25
CA GLU A 132 7.85 7.72 19.99
C GLU A 132 8.26 8.64 18.83
N HIS A 133 9.56 8.64 18.49
CA HIS A 133 10.15 9.39 17.38
C HIS A 133 10.48 8.47 16.20
N THR A 134 9.94 7.26 16.17
CA THR A 134 10.08 6.34 15.04
C THR A 134 8.75 6.05 14.37
N ALA A 135 8.81 5.70 13.09
CA ALA A 135 7.64 5.26 12.34
C ALA A 135 8.02 4.16 11.34
N VAL A 136 7.08 3.25 11.12
CA VAL A 136 7.20 2.14 10.17
C VAL A 136 6.07 2.23 9.13
N PRO A 137 6.26 1.70 7.91
CA PRO A 137 5.18 1.57 6.94
C PRO A 137 4.07 0.68 7.49
N VAL A 138 2.83 0.93 7.06
CA VAL A 138 1.71 0.02 7.32
C VAL A 138 1.92 -1.26 6.52
N GLU A 139 1.80 -2.41 7.18
CA GLU A 139 2.00 -3.71 6.52
C GLU A 139 0.70 -4.24 5.88
N TRP A 140 0.82 -5.11 4.88
CA TRP A 140 -0.34 -5.66 4.15
C TRP A 140 -1.31 -6.41 5.06
N ASP A 141 -0.80 -7.12 6.06
CA ASP A 141 -1.65 -7.86 7.00
C ASP A 141 -2.41 -6.92 7.95
N GLU A 142 -1.87 -5.73 8.26
CA GLU A 142 -2.61 -4.69 8.99
C GLU A 142 -3.73 -4.12 8.13
N ILE A 143 -3.46 -3.87 6.83
CA ILE A 143 -4.51 -3.42 5.89
C ILE A 143 -5.63 -4.45 5.79
N LYS A 144 -5.29 -5.75 5.68
CA LYS A 144 -6.29 -6.83 5.69
C LYS A 144 -7.04 -6.88 7.00
N ALA A 145 -6.35 -6.77 8.14
CA ALA A 145 -6.97 -6.83 9.44
C ALA A 145 -7.96 -5.68 9.63
N GLU A 146 -7.60 -4.46 9.23
CA GLU A 146 -8.49 -3.31 9.27
C GLU A 146 -9.65 -3.44 8.27
N LEU A 147 -9.41 -3.96 7.06
CA LEU A 147 -10.48 -4.23 6.10
C LEU A 147 -11.43 -5.33 6.58
N ASN A 148 -10.92 -6.35 7.26
CA ASN A 148 -11.72 -7.41 7.86
C ASN A 148 -12.53 -6.87 9.03
N LYS A 149 -11.94 -6.10 9.95
CA LYS A 149 -12.67 -5.44 11.03
C LYS A 149 -13.78 -4.55 10.50
N LEU A 150 -13.51 -3.77 9.44
CA LEU A 150 -14.53 -2.96 8.79
C LEU A 150 -15.64 -3.83 8.17
N SER A 151 -15.26 -4.92 7.50
CA SER A 151 -16.21 -5.86 6.89
C SER A 151 -17.05 -6.60 7.93
N GLU A 152 -16.48 -6.96 9.07
CA GLU A 152 -17.20 -7.54 10.20
C GLU A 152 -18.11 -6.51 10.86
N ALA A 153 -17.65 -5.27 11.06
CA ALA A 153 -18.45 -4.20 11.66
C ALA A 153 -19.66 -3.82 10.79
N LEU A 154 -19.50 -3.81 9.47
CA LEU A 154 -20.55 -3.43 8.52
C LEU A 154 -21.40 -4.63 8.05
N GLY A 155 -20.84 -5.83 8.07
CA GLY A 155 -21.48 -7.05 7.61
C GLY A 155 -22.34 -7.75 8.66
N PRO A 156 -22.89 -8.92 8.30
CA PRO A 156 -23.76 -9.70 9.18
C PRO A 156 -23.02 -10.12 10.46
N GLN A 157 -23.59 -9.81 11.63
CA GLN A 157 -23.02 -10.23 12.92
C GLN A 157 -24.03 -11.03 13.73
N GLY A 158 -23.64 -12.23 14.14
CA GLY A 158 -24.44 -13.08 15.01
C GLY A 158 -25.81 -13.42 14.42
N ALA A 159 -26.88 -12.92 15.04
CA ALA A 159 -28.27 -13.17 14.66
C ALA A 159 -28.84 -12.16 13.66
N ASP A 160 -28.07 -11.13 13.27
CA ASP A 160 -28.45 -10.16 12.23
C ASP A 160 -27.82 -10.57 10.88
N PRO A 161 -28.58 -11.21 9.98
CA PRO A 161 -28.09 -11.65 8.67
C PRO A 161 -27.84 -10.51 7.67
N GLN A 162 -28.31 -9.28 7.94
CA GLN A 162 -28.12 -8.12 7.06
C GLN A 162 -26.95 -7.23 7.49
N GLY A 163 -26.64 -7.20 8.79
CA GLY A 163 -25.58 -6.37 9.35
C GLY A 163 -25.98 -4.90 9.48
N SER A 164 -25.11 -4.12 10.12
CA SER A 164 -25.38 -2.71 10.45
C SER A 164 -25.59 -1.83 9.21
N LEU A 165 -24.88 -2.11 8.11
CA LEU A 165 -25.04 -1.40 6.84
C LEU A 165 -26.36 -1.76 6.15
N GLY A 166 -26.74 -3.04 6.14
CA GLY A 166 -28.02 -3.48 5.60
C GLY A 166 -29.19 -2.88 6.37
N THR A 167 -29.12 -2.89 7.70
CA THR A 167 -30.12 -2.25 8.57
C THR A 167 -30.24 -0.76 8.32
N PHE A 168 -29.13 -0.05 8.11
CA PHE A 168 -29.15 1.38 7.78
C PHE A 168 -29.81 1.65 6.42
N ILE A 169 -29.48 0.85 5.40
CA ILE A 169 -30.07 0.97 4.06
C ILE A 169 -31.57 0.70 4.11
N ASP A 170 -31.99 -0.37 4.78
CA ASP A 170 -33.41 -0.72 4.92
C ASP A 170 -34.16 0.32 5.73
N THR A 171 -33.59 0.81 6.84
CA THR A 171 -34.18 1.90 7.62
C THR A 171 -34.28 3.19 6.81
N ALA A 172 -33.27 3.52 6.01
CA ALA A 172 -33.30 4.69 5.14
C ALA A 172 -34.33 4.51 4.01
N ALA A 173 -34.43 3.32 3.43
CA ALA A 173 -35.42 2.96 2.42
C ALA A 173 -36.83 3.04 3.01
N ASP A 174 -37.11 2.44 4.16
CA ASP A 174 -38.41 2.46 4.84
C ASP A 174 -38.83 3.88 5.27
N ASN A 175 -37.87 4.72 5.66
CA ASN A 175 -38.16 6.12 5.99
C ASN A 175 -38.40 6.99 4.75
N LEU A 176 -37.94 6.59 3.56
CA LEU A 176 -38.17 7.30 2.31
C LEU A 176 -39.35 6.72 1.51
N ASP A 177 -39.59 5.42 1.63
CA ASP A 177 -40.71 4.71 1.01
C ASP A 177 -42.00 4.98 1.81
N GLY A 178 -43.06 5.38 1.12
CA GLY A 178 -44.34 5.77 1.74
C GLY A 178 -44.39 7.13 2.47
N ASN A 179 -43.25 7.68 2.93
CA ASN A 179 -43.22 8.97 3.65
C ASN A 179 -43.00 10.20 2.75
N GLY A 180 -42.66 10.01 1.46
CA GLY A 180 -42.47 11.12 0.52
C GLY A 180 -43.71 12.00 0.34
N GLU A 181 -44.92 11.41 0.41
CA GLU A 181 -46.19 12.14 0.38
C GLU A 181 -46.40 12.95 1.68
N SER A 182 -46.04 12.37 2.83
CA SER A 182 -46.14 13.01 4.15
C SER A 182 -45.17 14.19 4.30
N LEU A 183 -43.93 14.04 3.82
CA LEU A 183 -42.94 15.11 3.75
C LEU A 183 -43.39 16.22 2.80
N ARG A 184 -43.94 15.86 1.63
CA ARG A 184 -44.53 16.82 0.68
C ARG A 184 -45.72 17.56 1.28
N SER A 185 -46.58 16.87 2.03
CA SER A 185 -47.74 17.45 2.72
C SER A 185 -47.30 18.42 3.80
N THR A 186 -46.33 18.01 4.64
CA THR A 186 -45.78 18.85 5.71
C THR A 186 -45.14 20.13 5.15
N LEU A 187 -44.37 20.02 4.06
CA LEU A 187 -43.76 21.17 3.39
C LEU A 187 -44.82 22.09 2.75
N ARG A 188 -45.92 21.53 2.21
CA ARG A 188 -47.04 22.30 1.69
C ARG A 188 -47.80 23.02 2.81
N GLU A 189 -48.15 22.33 3.89
CA GLU A 189 -48.82 22.91 5.05
C GLU A 189 -47.97 23.99 5.71
N LEU A 190 -46.65 23.78 5.81
CA LEU A 190 -45.71 24.80 6.29
C LEU A 190 -45.69 26.02 5.36
N SER A 191 -45.64 25.80 4.04
CA SER A 191 -45.68 26.89 3.05
C SER A 191 -47.01 27.66 3.08
N GLU A 192 -48.12 26.96 3.28
CA GLU A 192 -49.45 27.55 3.37
C GLU A 192 -49.64 28.30 4.69
N THR A 193 -49.09 27.79 5.79
CA THR A 193 -49.04 28.47 7.09
C THR A 193 -48.19 29.74 7.02
N MET A 194 -47.02 29.67 6.37
CA MET A 194 -46.14 30.84 6.17
C MET A 194 -46.79 31.89 5.25
N ARG A 195 -47.51 31.47 4.20
CA ARG A 195 -48.31 32.39 3.35
C ARG A 195 -49.45 33.03 4.12
N THR A 196 -50.20 32.25 4.91
CA THR A 196 -51.29 32.76 5.75
C THR A 196 -50.77 33.77 6.77
N LEU A 197 -49.61 33.50 7.38
CA LEU A 197 -48.93 34.42 8.29
C LEU A 197 -48.44 35.68 7.56
N SER A 198 -47.97 35.53 6.32
CA SER A 198 -47.57 36.64 5.45
C SER A 198 -48.74 37.56 5.09
N ASP A 199 -49.89 36.98 4.72
CA ASP A 199 -51.09 37.70 4.29
C ASP A 199 -51.81 38.34 5.49
N GLY A 200 -51.73 37.72 6.67
CA GLY A 200 -52.23 38.29 7.94
C GLY A 200 -51.48 39.55 8.41
N ARG A 201 -50.31 39.87 7.83
CA ARG A 201 -49.52 41.09 8.15
C ARG A 201 -50.26 42.39 7.80
N THR A 202 -51.26 42.40 6.94
CA THR A 202 -52.01 43.66 6.68
C THR A 202 -53.03 43.98 7.77
N ASP A 203 -53.56 42.97 8.47
CA ASP A 203 -54.65 43.14 9.44
C ASP A 203 -54.14 43.33 10.89
N LEU A 204 -53.06 42.62 11.24
CA LEU A 204 -52.44 42.70 12.57
C LEU A 204 -51.86 44.11 12.87
N PHE A 205 -51.20 44.73 11.88
CA PHE A 205 -50.59 46.05 12.06
C PHE A 205 -51.59 47.21 11.94
N SER A 206 -52.75 46.98 11.32
CA SER A 206 -53.90 47.89 11.35
C SER A 206 -54.52 47.94 12.76
N THR A 207 -54.67 46.78 13.39
CA THR A 207 -55.19 46.64 14.76
C THR A 207 -54.30 47.34 15.78
N ILE A 208 -52.96 47.22 15.65
CA ILE A 208 -52.00 47.88 16.56
C ILE A 208 -52.02 49.42 16.43
N ARG A 209 -52.16 49.96 15.20
CA ARG A 209 -52.30 51.42 14.99
C ARG A 209 -53.60 51.97 15.58
N ASN A 210 -54.70 51.24 15.43
CA ASN A 210 -55.99 51.61 16.02
C ASN A 210 -55.95 51.54 17.56
N LEU A 211 -55.19 50.59 18.12
CA LEU A 211 -54.99 50.47 19.57
C LEU A 211 -54.20 51.67 20.14
N GLN A 212 -53.20 52.19 19.41
CA GLN A 212 -52.50 53.43 19.82
C GLN A 212 -53.43 54.65 19.88
N THR A 213 -54.38 54.76 18.94
CA THR A 213 -55.36 55.86 18.93
C THR A 213 -56.37 55.72 20.08
N PHE A 214 -56.75 54.48 20.42
CA PHE A 214 -57.63 54.19 21.54
C PHE A 214 -56.96 54.47 22.91
N VAL A 215 -55.69 54.10 23.07
CA VAL A 215 -54.92 54.32 24.31
C VAL A 215 -54.62 55.81 24.53
N ALA A 216 -54.34 56.57 23.47
CA ALA A 216 -54.14 58.02 23.56
C ALA A 216 -55.39 58.77 24.04
N ALA A 217 -56.59 58.23 23.82
CA ALA A 217 -57.85 58.82 24.28
C ALA A 217 -58.18 58.48 25.76
N LEU A 218 -57.54 57.46 26.35
CA LEU A 218 -57.86 56.95 27.68
C LEU A 218 -56.96 57.51 28.80
N SER A 219 -55.83 58.17 28.48
CA SER A 219 -54.79 58.61 29.44
C SER A 219 -55.20 59.76 30.40
N SER A 220 -56.50 60.00 30.60
CA SER A 220 -57.04 61.11 31.39
C SER A 220 -57.26 60.79 32.88
N SER A 221 -56.95 59.59 33.40
CA SER A 221 -57.11 59.34 34.84
C SER A 221 -56.24 58.20 35.42
N ASN A 222 -55.64 58.54 36.57
CA ASN A 222 -54.93 57.69 37.54
C ASN A 222 -53.47 57.32 37.21
N GLU A 223 -52.56 57.68 38.12
CA GLU A 223 -51.09 57.69 37.93
C GLU A 223 -50.47 56.28 37.72
N GLN A 224 -51.11 55.23 38.25
CA GLN A 224 -50.70 53.83 38.05
C GLN A 224 -51.08 53.29 36.67
N ILE A 225 -52.19 53.78 36.11
CA ILE A 225 -52.61 53.47 34.74
C ILE A 225 -51.65 54.16 33.76
N VAL A 226 -51.26 55.42 34.03
CA VAL A 226 -50.28 56.15 33.22
C VAL A 226 -48.92 55.45 33.11
N GLN A 227 -48.42 54.81 34.18
CA GLN A 227 -47.14 54.09 34.13
C GLN A 227 -47.24 52.76 33.35
N PHE A 228 -48.33 52.01 33.50
CA PHE A 228 -48.56 50.78 32.73
C PHE A 228 -48.83 51.09 31.25
N GLU A 229 -49.64 52.12 30.98
CA GLU A 229 -49.90 52.66 29.64
C GLU A 229 -48.64 53.20 28.99
N GLY A 230 -47.78 53.91 29.72
CA GLY A 230 -46.49 54.38 29.21
C GLY A 230 -45.56 53.24 28.81
N ARG A 231 -45.58 52.11 29.54
CA ARG A 231 -44.82 50.91 29.17
C ARG A 231 -45.43 50.20 27.96
N LEU A 232 -46.75 50.07 27.89
CA LEU A 232 -47.44 49.46 26.74
C LEU A 232 -47.30 50.31 25.47
N ALA A 233 -47.39 51.63 25.60
CA ALA A 233 -47.15 52.59 24.53
C ALA A 233 -45.68 52.55 24.07
N SER A 234 -44.73 52.42 25.00
CA SER A 234 -43.30 52.26 24.65
C SER A 234 -43.04 50.97 23.88
N VAL A 235 -43.60 49.83 24.32
CA VAL A 235 -43.48 48.55 23.60
C VAL A 235 -44.20 48.60 22.25
N SER A 236 -45.40 49.18 22.20
CA SER A 236 -46.16 49.34 20.96
C SER A 236 -45.46 50.29 19.98
N ASN A 237 -44.82 51.34 20.50
CA ASN A 237 -44.04 52.28 19.70
C ASN A 237 -42.73 51.65 19.23
N MET A 238 -42.03 50.86 20.06
CA MET A 238 -40.89 50.07 19.61
C MET A 238 -41.29 49.07 18.55
N LEU A 239 -42.39 48.35 18.72
CA LEU A 239 -42.86 47.37 17.73
C LEU A 239 -43.33 48.06 16.44
N ALA A 240 -43.96 49.23 16.53
CA ALA A 240 -44.32 50.06 15.37
C ALA A 240 -43.09 50.65 14.68
N THR A 241 -42.07 51.09 15.43
CA THR A 241 -40.83 51.66 14.89
C THR A 241 -39.97 50.57 14.21
N ASN A 242 -39.99 49.34 14.73
CA ASN A 242 -39.30 48.19 14.14
C ASN A 242 -40.21 47.37 13.19
N SER A 243 -41.42 47.87 12.87
CA SER A 243 -42.37 47.13 12.04
C SER A 243 -41.91 46.98 10.59
N ASP A 244 -41.20 47.97 10.08
CA ASP A 244 -40.60 47.94 8.74
C ASP A 244 -39.44 46.92 8.68
N GLU A 245 -38.60 46.86 9.73
CA GLU A 245 -37.50 45.88 9.82
C GLU A 245 -38.01 44.45 9.97
N LEU A 246 -39.05 44.23 10.78
CA LEU A 246 -39.70 42.93 10.90
C LEU A 246 -40.42 42.54 9.60
N GLY A 247 -41.04 43.50 8.91
CA GLY A 247 -41.64 43.29 7.60
C GLY A 247 -40.61 42.89 6.55
N ALA A 248 -39.45 43.56 6.53
CA ALA A 248 -38.33 43.22 5.68
C ALA A 248 -37.78 41.81 5.97
N ALA A 249 -37.52 41.48 7.24
CA ALA A 249 -37.02 40.16 7.63
C ALA A 249 -37.98 39.01 7.24
N LEU A 250 -39.29 39.21 7.39
CA LEU A 250 -40.28 38.22 6.99
C LEU A 250 -40.47 38.15 5.46
N ASN A 251 -40.18 39.22 4.72
CA ASN A 251 -40.15 39.22 3.26
C ASN A 251 -38.91 38.48 2.74
N ASP A 252 -37.75 38.74 3.35
CA ASP A 252 -36.50 38.04 3.02
C ASP A 252 -36.62 36.54 3.31
N LEU A 253 -37.32 36.16 4.38
CA LEU A 253 -37.63 34.76 4.68
C LEU A 253 -38.53 34.12 3.61
N ASP A 254 -39.57 34.81 3.14
CA ASP A 254 -40.45 34.30 2.08
C ASP A 254 -39.69 34.10 0.76
N ILE A 255 -38.83 35.05 0.39
CA ILE A 255 -37.95 34.94 -0.78
C ILE A 255 -37.00 33.75 -0.61
N ALA A 256 -36.34 33.62 0.55
CA ALA A 256 -35.43 32.52 0.82
C ALA A 256 -36.14 31.14 0.76
N LEU A 257 -37.34 31.03 1.32
CA LEU A 257 -38.16 29.82 1.25
C LEU A 257 -38.60 29.51 -0.20
N GLY A 258 -38.94 30.54 -0.97
CA GLY A 258 -39.25 30.42 -2.40
C GLY A 258 -38.06 29.93 -3.21
N ASP A 259 -36.87 30.45 -2.95
CA ASP A 259 -35.63 30.05 -3.61
C ASP A 259 -35.21 28.62 -3.24
N VAL A 260 -35.34 28.22 -1.97
CA VAL A 260 -35.11 26.83 -1.53
C VAL A 260 -36.10 25.88 -2.22
N ASN A 261 -37.39 26.22 -2.27
CA ASN A 261 -38.39 25.40 -2.95
C ASN A 261 -38.09 25.27 -4.45
N ARG A 262 -37.73 26.38 -5.12
CA ARG A 262 -37.35 26.38 -6.54
C ARG A 262 -36.12 25.50 -6.77
N PHE A 263 -35.08 25.67 -5.95
CA PHE A 263 -33.86 24.86 -6.01
C PHE A 263 -34.17 23.37 -5.86
N VAL A 264 -34.99 22.99 -4.87
CA VAL A 264 -35.37 21.58 -4.66
C VAL A 264 -36.18 21.04 -5.83
N VAL A 265 -37.17 21.77 -6.32
CA VAL A 265 -38.02 21.33 -7.44
C VAL A 265 -37.24 21.18 -8.74
N GLU A 266 -36.33 22.11 -9.03
CA GLU A 266 -35.49 22.09 -10.23
C GLU A 266 -34.43 20.99 -10.17
N ASN A 267 -33.86 20.73 -9.00
CA ASN A 267 -32.74 19.80 -8.87
C ASN A 267 -33.13 18.37 -8.45
N ARG A 268 -34.37 18.13 -7.98
CA ARG A 268 -34.79 16.78 -7.52
C ARG A 268 -34.59 15.67 -8.56
N ALA A 269 -34.84 15.96 -9.83
CA ALA A 269 -34.74 14.97 -10.90
C ALA A 269 -33.28 14.62 -11.17
N ALA A 270 -32.42 15.63 -11.25
CA ALA A 270 -30.98 15.46 -11.42
C ALA A 270 -30.34 14.75 -10.21
N LEU A 271 -30.75 15.10 -8.98
CA LEU A 271 -30.31 14.45 -7.76
C LEU A 271 -30.73 12.97 -7.73
N SER A 272 -32.00 12.67 -8.02
CA SER A 272 -32.50 11.29 -8.05
C SER A 272 -31.80 10.46 -9.13
N GLU A 273 -31.55 11.04 -10.31
CA GLU A 273 -30.82 10.37 -11.38
C GLU A 273 -29.36 10.10 -10.99
N GLN A 274 -28.69 11.06 -10.36
CA GLN A 274 -27.31 10.89 -9.90
C GLN A 274 -27.19 9.83 -8.80
N VAL A 275 -28.13 9.82 -7.84
CA VAL A 275 -28.19 8.78 -6.80
C VAL A 275 -28.45 7.41 -7.43
N GLY A 276 -29.35 7.31 -8.41
CA GLY A 276 -29.59 6.09 -9.16
C GLY A 276 -28.34 5.59 -9.90
N ARG A 277 -27.66 6.47 -10.63
CA ARG A 277 -26.40 6.14 -11.32
C ARG A 277 -25.29 5.71 -10.35
N LEU A 278 -25.22 6.32 -9.18
CA LEU A 278 -24.27 5.93 -8.13
C LEU A 278 -24.62 4.55 -7.55
N ALA A 279 -25.90 4.27 -7.31
CA ALA A 279 -26.37 2.96 -6.90
C ALA A 279 -26.03 1.89 -7.95
N ASP A 280 -26.29 2.16 -9.23
CA ASP A 280 -25.96 1.26 -10.33
C ASP A 280 -24.44 0.97 -10.40
N ALA A 281 -23.61 2.02 -10.30
CA ALA A 281 -22.16 1.85 -10.31
C ALA A 281 -21.65 1.05 -9.09
N THR A 282 -22.23 1.28 -7.92
CA THR A 282 -21.89 0.56 -6.69
C THR A 282 -22.35 -0.89 -6.76
N GLN A 283 -23.52 -1.14 -7.35
CA GLN A 283 -24.03 -2.49 -7.59
C GLN A 283 -23.14 -3.27 -8.55
N VAL A 284 -22.67 -2.65 -9.65
CA VAL A 284 -21.69 -3.28 -10.55
C VAL A 284 -20.42 -3.67 -9.80
N LEU A 285 -19.94 -2.82 -8.89
CA LEU A 285 -18.77 -3.12 -8.08
C LEU A 285 -19.02 -4.29 -7.10
N ALA A 286 -20.19 -4.31 -6.46
CA ALA A 286 -20.62 -5.38 -5.56
C ALA A 286 -20.77 -6.72 -6.31
N ASP A 287 -21.41 -6.71 -7.47
CA ASP A 287 -21.60 -7.88 -8.33
C ASP A 287 -20.27 -8.41 -8.87
N LYS A 288 -19.28 -7.53 -9.07
CA LYS A 288 -17.94 -7.88 -9.54
C LYS A 288 -16.93 -8.17 -8.43
N ARG A 289 -17.37 -8.22 -7.17
CA ARG A 289 -16.51 -8.54 -6.02
C ARG A 289 -15.67 -9.82 -6.22
N PRO A 290 -16.20 -10.96 -6.71
CA PRO A 290 -15.39 -12.17 -6.93
C PRO A 290 -14.27 -11.98 -7.96
N GLN A 291 -14.53 -11.21 -9.03
CA GLN A 291 -13.54 -10.93 -10.06
C GLN A 291 -12.45 -9.98 -9.54
N ILE A 292 -12.83 -8.99 -8.73
CA ILE A 292 -11.88 -8.06 -8.09
C ILE A 292 -11.00 -8.83 -7.10
N GLU A 293 -11.59 -9.71 -6.29
CA GLU A 293 -10.86 -10.60 -5.39
C GLU A 293 -9.88 -11.48 -6.17
N GLN A 294 -10.31 -12.11 -7.25
CA GLN A 294 -9.45 -12.93 -8.10
C GLN A 294 -8.29 -12.12 -8.68
N VAL A 295 -8.55 -10.91 -9.18
CA VAL A 295 -7.50 -10.02 -9.69
C VAL A 295 -6.53 -9.66 -8.58
N LEU A 296 -7.01 -9.27 -7.40
CA LEU A 296 -6.14 -8.92 -6.26
C LEU A 296 -5.34 -10.13 -5.74
N HIS A 297 -5.87 -11.35 -5.87
CA HIS A 297 -5.19 -12.57 -5.51
C HIS A 297 -4.08 -12.94 -6.51
N VAL A 298 -4.35 -12.80 -7.82
CA VAL A 298 -3.42 -13.24 -8.88
C VAL A 298 -2.43 -12.13 -9.30
N ALA A 299 -2.81 -10.86 -9.19
CA ALA A 299 -2.02 -9.73 -9.67
C ALA A 299 -0.61 -9.64 -9.08
N PRO A 300 -0.38 -9.82 -7.76
CA PRO A 300 0.97 -9.76 -7.20
C PRO A 300 1.91 -10.79 -7.82
N THR A 301 1.45 -12.03 -7.96
CA THR A 301 2.22 -13.12 -8.57
C THR A 301 2.43 -12.87 -10.06
N ALA A 302 1.41 -12.38 -10.77
CA ALA A 302 1.53 -12.03 -12.19
C ALA A 302 2.56 -10.91 -12.42
N LEU A 303 2.56 -9.87 -11.58
CA LEU A 303 3.52 -8.76 -11.64
C LEU A 303 4.94 -9.21 -11.28
N ALA A 304 5.11 -10.04 -10.26
CA ALA A 304 6.41 -10.60 -9.89
C ALA A 304 6.98 -11.47 -11.02
N ASN A 305 6.13 -12.33 -11.62
CA ASN A 305 6.52 -13.14 -12.77
C ASN A 305 6.88 -12.28 -13.97
N PHE A 306 6.11 -11.23 -14.26
CA PHE A 306 6.43 -10.26 -15.32
C PHE A 306 7.78 -9.58 -15.08
N SER A 307 8.04 -9.11 -13.85
CA SER A 307 9.32 -8.50 -13.50
C SER A 307 10.50 -9.48 -13.62
N ASN A 308 10.28 -10.76 -13.36
CA ASN A 308 11.32 -11.79 -13.47
C ASN A 308 11.67 -12.12 -14.92
N ILE A 309 10.71 -12.01 -15.84
CA ILE A 309 10.93 -12.27 -17.27
C ILE A 309 11.34 -11.01 -18.03
N TYR A 310 11.00 -9.81 -17.56
CA TYR A 310 11.36 -8.57 -18.26
C TYR A 310 12.84 -8.23 -18.09
N LYS A 311 13.54 -8.03 -19.21
CA LYS A 311 14.96 -7.60 -19.27
C LYS A 311 15.04 -6.15 -19.76
N PRO A 312 15.17 -5.15 -18.86
CA PRO A 312 15.10 -3.73 -19.22
C PRO A 312 16.15 -3.30 -20.25
N ALA A 313 17.36 -3.85 -20.18
CA ALA A 313 18.45 -3.53 -21.09
C ALA A 313 18.19 -4.00 -22.54
N GLN A 314 17.29 -4.96 -22.73
CA GLN A 314 17.01 -5.60 -24.01
C GLN A 314 15.60 -5.27 -24.51
N GLY A 315 14.77 -4.60 -23.69
CA GLY A 315 13.36 -4.33 -23.99
C GLY A 315 12.56 -5.61 -24.28
N SER A 316 13.01 -6.76 -23.77
CA SER A 316 12.49 -8.08 -24.13
C SER A 316 11.93 -8.81 -22.92
N LEU A 317 11.03 -9.76 -23.19
CA LEU A 317 10.54 -10.73 -22.22
C LEU A 317 11.27 -12.05 -22.46
N VAL A 318 12.06 -12.49 -21.48
CA VAL A 318 12.78 -13.75 -21.50
C VAL A 318 12.04 -14.73 -20.60
N GLY A 319 11.29 -15.64 -21.21
CA GLY A 319 10.68 -16.77 -20.54
C GLY A 319 11.44 -18.06 -20.86
N ALA A 320 11.61 -18.92 -19.85
CA ALA A 320 11.89 -20.33 -20.10
C ALA A 320 10.55 -21.07 -20.08
N ILE A 321 10.35 -22.05 -20.98
CA ILE A 321 9.22 -22.98 -20.85
C ILE A 321 9.54 -23.89 -19.66
N SER A 322 9.16 -23.44 -18.47
CA SER A 322 9.18 -24.26 -17.28
C SER A 322 7.96 -25.15 -17.30
N MET A 323 8.14 -26.41 -17.70
CA MET A 323 7.16 -27.42 -17.32
C MET A 323 7.22 -27.52 -15.79
N SER A 324 6.15 -27.15 -15.10
CA SER A 324 6.07 -27.18 -13.63
C SER A 324 6.32 -28.57 -13.01
N ASN A 325 6.51 -29.61 -13.83
CA ASN A 325 7.05 -30.94 -13.51
C ASN A 325 6.72 -31.41 -12.07
N PHE A 326 7.71 -31.92 -11.34
CA PHE A 326 7.60 -32.42 -9.98
C PHE A 326 7.60 -31.31 -8.91
N GLY A 327 7.43 -30.04 -9.28
CA GLY A 327 7.26 -28.95 -8.30
C GLY A 327 5.92 -29.03 -7.56
N ASN A 328 4.92 -29.66 -8.20
CA ASN A 328 3.68 -30.10 -7.56
C ASN A 328 3.25 -31.45 -8.15
N PRO A 329 3.83 -32.56 -7.65
CA PRO A 329 3.64 -33.89 -8.21
C PRO A 329 2.22 -34.43 -7.99
N VAL A 330 1.54 -33.92 -6.96
CA VAL A 330 0.12 -34.21 -6.71
C VAL A 330 -0.73 -33.65 -7.84
N ASN A 331 -0.55 -32.37 -8.19
CA ASN A 331 -1.29 -31.75 -9.29
C ASN A 331 -0.93 -32.39 -10.65
N PHE A 332 0.35 -32.69 -10.87
CA PHE A 332 0.80 -33.34 -12.10
C PHE A 332 0.17 -34.74 -12.28
N MET A 333 0.17 -35.59 -11.26
CA MET A 333 -0.32 -36.96 -11.35
C MET A 333 -1.84 -37.06 -11.15
N CYS A 334 -2.38 -36.47 -10.08
CA CYS A 334 -3.80 -36.58 -9.75
C CYS A 334 -4.66 -35.59 -10.54
N GLY A 335 -4.14 -34.41 -10.91
CA GLY A 335 -4.81 -33.48 -11.81
C GLY A 335 -4.90 -34.02 -13.25
N ALA A 336 -3.91 -34.80 -13.70
CA ALA A 336 -4.00 -35.50 -14.99
C ALA A 336 -5.17 -36.52 -15.03
N ILE A 337 -5.46 -37.20 -13.92
CA ILE A 337 -6.61 -38.11 -13.80
C ILE A 337 -7.91 -37.33 -13.97
N GLN A 338 -8.00 -36.12 -13.38
CA GLN A 338 -9.17 -35.26 -13.53
C GLN A 338 -9.38 -34.79 -14.97
N SER A 339 -8.30 -34.63 -15.74
CA SER A 339 -8.37 -34.20 -17.15
C SER A 339 -8.84 -35.30 -18.11
N LEU A 340 -8.97 -36.54 -17.66
CA LEU A 340 -9.49 -37.65 -18.47
C LEU A 340 -11.01 -37.49 -18.63
N GLN A 341 -11.50 -37.54 -19.88
CA GLN A 341 -12.94 -37.58 -20.18
C GLN A 341 -13.53 -38.98 -19.94
N ALA A 342 -13.36 -39.49 -18.72
CA ALA A 342 -13.93 -40.76 -18.28
C ALA A 342 -14.96 -40.50 -17.17
N ASN A 343 -15.95 -41.40 -17.07
CA ASN A 343 -16.88 -41.38 -15.95
C ASN A 343 -16.11 -41.53 -14.63
N GLU A 344 -16.45 -40.70 -13.65
CA GLU A 344 -15.84 -40.65 -12.31
C GLU A 344 -14.40 -40.11 -12.20
N ALA A 345 -13.85 -39.48 -13.24
CA ALA A 345 -12.50 -38.90 -13.23
C ALA A 345 -12.25 -37.95 -12.03
N ASN A 346 -13.24 -37.14 -11.65
CA ASN A 346 -13.17 -36.29 -10.45
C ASN A 346 -13.03 -37.12 -9.16
N ARG A 347 -13.83 -38.18 -9.02
CA ARG A 347 -13.79 -39.04 -7.84
C ARG A 347 -12.48 -39.80 -7.73
N SER A 348 -11.94 -40.26 -8.86
CA SER A 348 -10.63 -40.92 -8.91
C SER A 348 -9.48 -39.95 -8.59
N ALA A 349 -9.56 -38.69 -9.04
CA ALA A 349 -8.59 -37.65 -8.71
C ALA A 349 -8.60 -37.31 -7.20
N ASP A 350 -9.78 -37.25 -6.59
CA ASP A 350 -9.92 -37.04 -5.14
C ASP A 350 -9.29 -38.20 -4.34
N LEU A 351 -9.56 -39.45 -4.75
CA LEU A 351 -8.97 -40.63 -4.11
C LEU A 351 -7.44 -40.67 -4.32
N CYS A 352 -6.95 -40.32 -5.52
CA CYS A 352 -5.52 -40.15 -5.79
C CYS A 352 -4.90 -39.15 -4.83
N THR A 353 -5.53 -37.98 -4.66
CA THR A 353 -5.06 -36.94 -3.74
C THR A 353 -5.08 -37.43 -2.30
N GLN A 354 -6.15 -38.10 -1.86
CA GLN A 354 -6.30 -38.58 -0.49
C GLN A 354 -5.27 -39.65 -0.10
N TYR A 355 -4.97 -40.59 -0.99
CA TYR A 355 -4.09 -41.72 -0.69
C TYR A 355 -2.62 -41.50 -1.08
N LEU A 356 -2.36 -40.75 -2.16
CA LEU A 356 -1.03 -40.62 -2.72
C LEU A 356 -0.37 -39.28 -2.38
N SER A 357 -1.09 -38.26 -1.89
CA SER A 357 -0.47 -36.97 -1.55
C SER A 357 0.73 -37.06 -0.62
N PRO A 358 0.73 -37.85 0.48
CA PRO A 358 1.89 -37.93 1.37
C PRO A 358 3.14 -38.47 0.68
N VAL A 359 2.98 -39.45 -0.22
CA VAL A 359 4.07 -40.05 -0.98
C VAL A 359 4.53 -39.12 -2.10
N LEU A 360 3.60 -38.54 -2.85
CA LEU A 360 3.90 -37.61 -3.95
C LEU A 360 4.60 -36.35 -3.43
N ASN A 361 4.15 -35.77 -2.31
CA ASN A 361 4.80 -34.60 -1.70
C ASN A 361 6.22 -34.89 -1.19
N SER A 362 6.58 -36.15 -0.95
CA SER A 362 7.98 -36.52 -0.63
C SER A 362 8.90 -36.54 -1.87
N LEU A 363 8.32 -36.52 -3.07
CA LEU A 363 9.02 -36.53 -4.36
C LEU A 363 9.08 -35.13 -5.00
N THR A 364 8.74 -34.09 -4.23
CA THR A 364 8.70 -32.71 -4.73
C THR A 364 10.10 -32.25 -5.14
N MET A 365 10.28 -31.96 -6.43
CA MET A 365 11.54 -31.52 -7.01
C MET A 365 11.26 -30.48 -8.08
N ASN A 366 11.91 -29.31 -7.98
CA ASN A 366 11.77 -28.24 -8.98
C ASN A 366 12.22 -28.69 -10.37
N TYR A 367 13.20 -29.59 -10.45
CA TYR A 367 13.72 -30.18 -11.69
C TYR A 367 14.06 -31.65 -11.45
N LEU A 368 13.89 -32.50 -12.46
CA LEU A 368 14.39 -33.88 -12.39
C LEU A 368 15.93 -33.87 -12.26
N PRO A 369 16.54 -34.82 -11.55
CA PRO A 369 18.00 -34.94 -11.40
C PRO A 369 18.72 -35.40 -12.68
N ILE A 370 18.04 -35.32 -13.82
CA ILE A 370 18.63 -35.47 -15.15
C ILE A 370 18.95 -34.03 -15.56
N LEU A 371 20.25 -33.69 -15.54
CA LEU A 371 20.89 -32.37 -15.66
C LEU A 371 20.57 -31.60 -16.98
N THR A 372 19.32 -31.55 -17.39
CA THR A 372 18.85 -30.92 -18.60
C THR A 372 17.77 -29.94 -18.20
N ASN A 373 18.12 -28.66 -18.22
CA ASN A 373 17.12 -27.63 -18.49
C ASN A 373 17.01 -27.58 -20.02
N PRO A 374 16.03 -28.28 -20.65
CA PRO A 374 15.89 -28.30 -22.11
C PRO A 374 15.60 -26.91 -22.69
N THR A 375 15.36 -25.94 -21.83
CA THR A 375 15.03 -24.55 -22.13
C THR A 375 16.03 -23.59 -21.48
N THR A 376 17.33 -23.86 -21.62
CA THR A 376 18.30 -22.77 -21.52
C THR A 376 18.33 -22.07 -22.86
N GLY A 377 17.54 -21.00 -23.00
CA GLY A 377 17.68 -20.10 -24.13
C GLY A 377 19.10 -19.52 -24.15
N VAL A 378 19.75 -19.54 -25.31
CA VAL A 378 20.98 -18.78 -25.52
C VAL A 378 20.59 -17.30 -25.45
N ASN A 379 20.91 -16.64 -24.33
CA ASN A 379 20.54 -15.24 -24.10
C ASN A 379 21.51 -14.24 -24.77
N ALA A 380 22.69 -14.72 -25.17
CA ALA A 380 23.69 -13.98 -25.94
C ALA A 380 24.64 -14.98 -26.62
N PHE A 381 24.91 -14.80 -27.91
CA PHE A 381 25.99 -15.51 -28.57
C PHE A 381 27.35 -14.99 -28.08
N PRO A 382 28.45 -15.76 -28.20
CA PRO A 382 29.77 -15.32 -27.74
C PRO A 382 30.22 -13.97 -28.32
N ASP A 383 29.77 -13.61 -29.52
CA ASP A 383 30.03 -12.32 -30.19
C ASP A 383 29.17 -11.16 -29.67
N GLN A 384 28.20 -11.43 -28.80
CA GLN A 384 27.27 -10.46 -28.20
C GLN A 384 27.59 -10.14 -26.73
N ILE A 385 28.71 -10.66 -26.20
CA ILE A 385 29.14 -10.43 -24.81
C ILE A 385 30.32 -9.47 -24.80
N GLU A 386 30.08 -8.23 -24.38
CA GLU A 386 31.14 -7.24 -24.17
C GLU A 386 31.62 -7.31 -22.70
N TYR A 387 32.88 -7.68 -22.50
CA TYR A 387 33.47 -7.81 -21.16
C TYR A 387 34.04 -6.46 -20.69
N SER A 388 33.59 -5.98 -19.53
CA SER A 388 34.15 -4.80 -18.87
C SER A 388 34.46 -5.09 -17.40
N PRO A 389 35.75 -5.01 -16.96
CA PRO A 389 36.93 -4.63 -17.75
C PRO A 389 37.31 -5.68 -18.82
N PRO A 390 37.95 -5.28 -19.93
CA PRO A 390 38.33 -6.18 -21.03
C PRO A 390 39.21 -7.36 -20.62
N SER A 391 39.91 -7.24 -19.49
CA SER A 391 40.77 -8.29 -18.93
C SER A 391 40.03 -9.56 -18.50
N LEU A 392 38.70 -9.53 -18.47
CA LEU A 392 37.87 -10.70 -18.14
C LEU A 392 37.57 -11.60 -19.34
N GLU A 393 37.83 -11.13 -20.56
CA GLU A 393 37.67 -11.93 -21.77
C GLU A 393 38.61 -13.15 -21.74
N GLY A 394 38.06 -14.37 -21.84
CA GLY A 394 38.83 -15.62 -21.77
C GLY A 394 39.15 -16.15 -20.35
N SER A 395 38.74 -15.45 -19.29
CA SER A 395 38.90 -15.93 -17.91
C SER A 395 37.83 -16.94 -17.47
N VAL A 396 36.74 -17.04 -18.23
CA VAL A 396 35.69 -18.05 -18.05
C VAL A 396 36.03 -19.28 -18.89
N PRO A 397 36.22 -20.47 -18.30
CA PRO A 397 36.53 -21.68 -19.06
C PRO A 397 35.41 -21.96 -20.06
N PRO A 398 35.71 -22.35 -21.32
CA PRO A 398 34.69 -22.74 -22.27
C PRO A 398 33.88 -23.88 -21.66
N ARG A 399 32.55 -23.79 -21.77
CA ARG A 399 31.65 -24.84 -21.30
C ARG A 399 32.02 -26.11 -22.05
N THR A 400 32.69 -27.05 -21.38
CA THR A 400 33.10 -28.32 -21.98
C THR A 400 31.84 -29.02 -22.48
N ALA A 401 31.81 -29.38 -23.77
CA ALA A 401 30.74 -30.21 -24.31
C ALA A 401 30.58 -31.44 -23.42
N ALA A 402 29.33 -31.81 -23.10
CA ALA A 402 29.07 -32.97 -22.28
C ALA A 402 29.75 -34.20 -22.90
N PRO A 403 30.42 -35.05 -22.11
CA PRO A 403 31.03 -36.25 -22.64
C PRO A 403 29.97 -37.11 -23.35
N PRO A 404 30.31 -37.77 -24.47
CA PRO A 404 29.36 -38.63 -25.17
C PRO A 404 28.83 -39.69 -24.21
N VAL A 405 27.51 -39.91 -24.25
CA VAL A 405 26.83 -40.83 -23.34
C VAL A 405 27.26 -42.26 -23.68
N THR A 406 28.14 -42.85 -22.87
CA THR A 406 28.52 -44.27 -23.00
C THR A 406 27.69 -45.13 -22.04
N GLY A 407 26.99 -46.14 -22.56
CA GLY A 407 26.14 -47.05 -21.78
C GLY A 407 24.94 -47.55 -22.58
N THR A 408 23.95 -48.15 -21.91
CA THR A 408 22.72 -48.72 -22.51
C THR A 408 21.86 -47.71 -23.29
N LEU A 409 22.18 -46.42 -23.19
CA LEU A 409 21.54 -45.30 -23.90
C LEU A 409 22.31 -44.87 -25.17
N ALA A 410 23.47 -45.47 -25.46
CA ALA A 410 24.38 -45.07 -26.56
C ALA A 410 23.84 -45.34 -27.98
N GLY A 411 22.60 -45.82 -28.09
CA GLY A 411 21.90 -46.06 -29.37
C GLY A 411 20.45 -45.60 -29.36
N MET A 412 20.02 -44.81 -28.37
CA MET A 412 18.71 -44.17 -28.45
C MET A 412 18.73 -43.09 -29.53
N PRO A 413 17.66 -42.92 -30.33
CA PRO A 413 17.57 -41.84 -31.29
C PRO A 413 17.71 -40.52 -30.54
N THR A 414 18.83 -39.83 -30.74
CA THR A 414 18.98 -38.46 -30.29
C THR A 414 18.11 -37.60 -31.17
N VAL A 415 17.22 -36.81 -30.55
CA VAL A 415 16.42 -35.81 -31.26
C VAL A 415 17.39 -34.83 -31.92
N ASP A 416 17.50 -34.90 -33.24
CA ASP A 416 18.30 -33.94 -34.01
C ASP A 416 17.55 -32.61 -33.93
N VAL A 417 18.17 -31.61 -33.31
CA VAL A 417 17.54 -30.31 -33.11
C VAL A 417 17.56 -29.57 -34.45
N PRO A 418 16.39 -29.18 -34.98
CA PRO A 418 16.28 -28.42 -36.23
C PRO A 418 17.21 -27.21 -36.23
N ARG A 419 17.97 -27.01 -37.31
CA ARG A 419 18.95 -25.90 -37.39
C ARG A 419 18.29 -24.56 -37.65
N ASP A 420 17.05 -24.57 -38.14
CA ASP A 420 16.26 -23.37 -38.40
C ASP A 420 14.75 -23.60 -38.22
N LEU A 421 14.01 -22.49 -38.30
CA LEU A 421 12.56 -22.46 -38.08
C LEU A 421 11.77 -23.21 -39.17
N ASN A 422 12.39 -23.46 -40.33
CA ASN A 422 11.73 -24.08 -41.49
C ASN A 422 11.67 -25.60 -41.32
N ASP A 423 12.69 -26.21 -40.72
CA ASP A 423 12.72 -27.64 -40.36
C ASP A 423 11.66 -27.99 -39.29
N LEU A 424 11.23 -27.02 -38.47
CA LEU A 424 10.24 -27.22 -37.40
C LEU A 424 8.79 -27.20 -37.90
N LEU A 425 8.56 -26.68 -39.12
CA LEU A 425 7.23 -26.48 -39.70
C LEU A 425 6.83 -27.58 -40.71
N GLN A 426 7.69 -28.58 -40.97
CA GLN A 426 7.30 -29.74 -41.77
C GLN A 426 6.57 -30.79 -40.90
N PRO A 427 5.30 -31.10 -41.19
CA PRO A 427 4.59 -32.13 -40.44
C PRO A 427 5.09 -33.51 -40.87
N GLY A 428 6.03 -34.10 -40.13
CA GLY A 428 6.39 -35.52 -40.29
C GLY A 428 7.85 -35.96 -40.10
N GLY A 429 8.75 -35.18 -39.49
CA GLY A 429 10.11 -35.65 -39.15
C GLY A 429 10.29 -35.82 -37.64
N GLY A 430 10.57 -36.99 -37.06
CA GLY A 430 10.77 -38.33 -37.58
C GLY A 430 10.30 -39.38 -36.56
N ARG A 431 10.17 -40.62 -37.03
CA ARG A 431 9.82 -41.80 -36.23
C ARG A 431 10.95 -42.21 -35.30
#